data_AF-A0A349Z4E3-F1
#
_entry.id   AF-A0A349Z4E3-F1
#
_cell.length_a   1.000
_cell.length_b   1.000
_cell.length_c   1.000
_cell.angle_alpha   90.00
_cell.angle_beta   90.00
_cell.angle_gamma   90.00
#
_symmetry.space_group_name_H-M   'P 1'
#
loop_
_entity.id
_entity.type
_entity.pdbx_description
1 polymer ?
#
loop_
_entity_poly.entity_id
_entity_poly.type
_entity_poly.pdbx_seq_one_letter_code
_entity_poly.pdbx_strand_id
1 'polypeptide(L)'
;TAELLTANEKLSEQALALEKASLTDSLTGLHNRRFLNQNMQRDVSRIHRYYKDCEATNTRPSEQSDMLFFIIDLDHFKRINDNHGHQAGDAVLVETQRRLSAIFRDSDYLVRWGGEEFLAVVQDTPRDEAYLLAERIVKAVNASDMNINGHTQLKVTCSVGFAAYPLHQQRYSFFDWQSTVGIADAALYGAKRRNRDTWMGITGIRSTVSDSTLELIKQQPARIFDHANVLVRQ
;
A
#
# COMPACT_ATOMS: atom_id res chain seq x y z
N THR A 1 12.77 6.51 -45.28
CA THR A 1 13.60 7.74 -45.32
C THR A 1 13.99 8.11 -43.90
N ALA A 2 15.04 8.92 -43.70
CA ALA A 2 15.47 9.37 -42.36
C ALA A 2 14.35 10.09 -41.59
N GLU A 3 13.49 10.83 -42.30
CA GLU A 3 12.31 11.48 -41.72
C GLU A 3 11.33 10.52 -41.06
N LEU A 4 11.17 9.30 -41.59
CA LEU A 4 10.27 8.29 -41.04
C LEU A 4 10.81 7.70 -39.72
N LEU A 5 12.14 7.57 -39.61
CA LEU A 5 12.81 7.12 -38.38
C LEU A 5 12.64 8.18 -37.27
N THR A 6 12.93 9.44 -37.58
CA THR A 6 12.76 10.54 -36.61
C THR A 6 11.29 10.73 -36.19
N ALA A 7 10.33 10.56 -37.11
CA ALA A 7 8.92 10.61 -36.77
C ALA A 7 8.49 9.46 -35.85
N ASN A 8 8.99 8.23 -36.09
CA ASN A 8 8.71 7.09 -35.23
C ASN A 8 9.34 7.23 -33.83
N GLU A 9 10.58 7.73 -33.75
CA GLU A 9 11.23 8.02 -32.47
C GLU A 9 10.42 9.04 -31.66
N LYS A 10 10.03 10.16 -32.29
CA LYS A 10 9.22 11.20 -31.65
C LYS A 10 7.84 10.69 -31.22
N LEU A 11 7.18 9.85 -32.04
CA LEU A 11 5.92 9.22 -31.68
C LEU A 11 6.08 8.28 -30.48
N SER A 12 7.16 7.49 -30.44
CA SER A 12 7.46 6.61 -29.31
C SER A 12 7.73 7.39 -28.03
N GLU A 13 8.48 8.48 -28.10
CA GLU A 13 8.74 9.37 -26.96
C GLU A 13 7.44 10.01 -26.44
N GLN A 14 6.59 10.49 -27.35
CA GLN A 14 5.29 11.06 -26.99
C GLN A 14 4.36 10.02 -26.36
N ALA A 15 4.33 8.79 -26.89
CA ALA A 15 3.56 7.70 -26.32
C ALA A 15 4.04 7.34 -24.91
N LEU A 16 5.36 7.25 -24.70
CA LEU A 16 5.95 6.98 -23.40
C LEU A 16 5.65 8.10 -22.39
N ALA A 17 5.73 9.36 -22.82
CA ALA A 17 5.42 10.51 -21.97
C ALA A 17 3.93 10.53 -21.59
N LEU A 18 3.03 10.23 -22.52
CA LEU A 18 1.59 10.12 -22.27
C LEU A 18 1.28 8.96 -21.31
N GLU A 19 1.93 7.81 -21.50
CA GLU A 19 1.77 6.66 -20.62
C GLU A 19 2.24 6.99 -19.20
N LYS A 20 3.45 7.56 -19.06
CA LYS A 20 3.98 7.99 -17.76
C LYS A 20 3.06 9.00 -17.08
N ALA A 21 2.59 10.02 -17.79
CA ALA A 21 1.65 11.02 -17.25
C ALA A 21 0.30 10.41 -16.85
N SER A 22 -0.14 9.36 -17.55
CA SER A 22 -1.38 8.63 -17.24
C SER A 22 -1.27 7.73 -16.01
N LEU A 23 -0.06 7.26 -15.68
CA LEU A 23 0.19 6.26 -14.63
C LEU A 23 0.94 6.79 -13.40
N THR A 24 1.30 8.07 -13.40
CA THR A 24 1.95 8.73 -12.26
C THR A 24 1.09 9.84 -11.69
N ASP A 25 1.32 10.15 -10.42
CA ASP A 25 0.79 11.34 -9.75
C ASP A 25 1.67 12.55 -10.09
N SER A 26 1.04 13.64 -10.51
CA SER A 26 1.76 14.82 -11.02
C SER A 26 2.54 15.58 -9.96
N LEU A 27 2.13 15.51 -8.69
CA LEU A 27 2.79 16.22 -7.59
C LEU A 27 3.98 15.42 -7.05
N THR A 28 3.76 14.15 -6.73
CA THR A 28 4.74 13.31 -6.03
C THR A 28 5.62 12.50 -6.99
N GLY A 29 5.21 12.35 -8.25
CA GLY A 29 5.89 11.49 -9.22
C GLY A 29 5.74 9.98 -8.97
N LEU A 30 5.04 9.60 -7.89
CA LEU A 30 4.72 8.20 -7.60
C LEU A 30 3.77 7.62 -8.64
N HIS A 31 3.62 6.30 -8.63
CA HIS A 31 2.52 5.67 -9.34
C HIS A 31 1.18 6.17 -8.81
N ASN A 32 0.16 6.21 -9.68
CA ASN A 32 -1.20 6.53 -9.29
C ASN A 32 -2.06 5.25 -9.17
N ARG A 33 -3.29 5.38 -8.69
CA ARG A 33 -4.21 4.26 -8.52
C ARG A 33 -4.46 3.47 -9.82
N ARG A 34 -4.39 4.11 -10.99
CA ARG A 34 -4.57 3.44 -12.29
C ARG A 34 -3.42 2.48 -12.58
N PHE A 35 -2.18 2.85 -12.28
CA PHE A 35 -1.02 1.97 -12.40
C PHE A 35 -1.23 0.67 -11.63
N LEU A 36 -1.67 0.75 -10.37
CA LEU A 36 -1.88 -0.44 -9.55
C LEU A 36 -2.91 -1.37 -10.18
N ASN A 37 -4.06 -0.84 -10.60
CA ASN A 37 -5.12 -1.62 -11.23
C ASN A 37 -4.64 -2.38 -12.48
N GLN A 38 -3.74 -1.78 -13.25
CA GLN A 38 -3.21 -2.39 -14.48
C GLN A 38 -2.17 -3.48 -14.23
N ASN A 39 -1.38 -3.35 -13.16
CA ASN A 39 -0.26 -4.26 -12.88
C ASN A 39 -0.62 -5.41 -11.93
N MET A 40 -1.57 -5.18 -11.02
CA MET A 40 -1.88 -6.13 -9.93
C MET A 40 -2.40 -7.48 -10.42
N GLN A 41 -3.10 -7.53 -11.56
CA GLN A 41 -3.66 -8.78 -12.07
C GLN A 41 -2.58 -9.83 -12.36
N ARG A 42 -1.39 -9.39 -12.80
CA ARG A 42 -0.24 -10.27 -13.06
C ARG A 42 0.25 -10.93 -11.77
N ASP A 43 0.38 -10.15 -10.71
CA ASP A 43 0.91 -10.62 -9.42
C ASP A 43 -0.08 -11.52 -8.69
N VAL A 44 -1.36 -11.17 -8.71
CA VAL A 44 -2.43 -12.03 -8.19
C VAL A 44 -2.44 -13.38 -8.90
N SER A 45 -2.33 -13.37 -10.24
CA SER A 45 -2.27 -14.61 -11.03
C SER A 45 -1.05 -15.47 -10.70
N ARG A 46 0.10 -14.83 -10.39
CA ARG A 46 1.32 -15.52 -9.95
C ARG A 46 1.11 -16.21 -8.61
N ILE A 47 0.54 -15.52 -7.63
CA ILE A 47 0.24 -16.08 -6.30
C ILE A 47 -0.77 -17.22 -6.40
N HIS A 48 -1.87 -17.04 -7.14
CA HIS A 48 -2.89 -18.08 -7.28
C HIS A 48 -2.33 -19.36 -7.91
N ARG A 49 -1.43 -19.23 -8.89
CA ARG A 49 -0.74 -20.38 -9.49
C ARG A 49 0.14 -21.09 -8.45
N TYR A 50 0.94 -20.34 -7.71
CA TYR A 50 1.79 -20.89 -6.66
C TYR A 50 0.99 -21.70 -5.62
N TYR A 51 -0.11 -21.13 -5.11
CA TYR A 51 -0.97 -21.81 -4.15
C TYR A 51 -1.66 -23.04 -4.73
N LYS A 52 -2.10 -22.98 -6.00
CA LYS A 52 -2.68 -24.13 -6.71
C LYS A 52 -1.68 -25.28 -6.88
N ASP A 53 -0.43 -24.97 -7.21
CA ASP A 53 0.63 -25.97 -7.37
C ASP A 53 0.98 -26.61 -6.01
N CYS A 54 0.99 -25.83 -4.93
CA CYS A 54 1.15 -26.34 -3.56
C CYS A 54 0.00 -27.28 -3.17
N GLU A 55 -1.25 -26.91 -3.47
CA GLU A 55 -2.42 -27.76 -3.23
C GLU A 55 -2.34 -29.08 -4.01
N ALA A 56 -1.99 -29.02 -5.30
CA ALA A 56 -1.85 -30.21 -6.16
C ALA A 56 -0.73 -31.17 -5.71
N THR A 57 0.32 -30.64 -5.08
CA THR A 57 1.46 -31.42 -4.56
C THR A 57 1.35 -31.73 -3.07
N ASN A 58 0.23 -31.36 -2.42
CA ASN A 58 0.02 -31.49 -0.98
C ASN A 58 1.16 -30.89 -0.13
N THR A 59 1.74 -29.78 -0.62
CA THR A 59 2.81 -29.04 0.04
C THR A 59 2.24 -27.78 0.70
N ARG A 60 2.76 -27.41 1.88
CA ARG A 60 2.36 -26.15 2.52
C ARG A 60 2.96 -24.95 1.76
N PRO A 61 2.16 -23.96 1.35
CA PRO A 61 2.69 -22.73 0.75
C PRO A 61 3.64 -22.01 1.71
N SER A 62 4.75 -21.50 1.17
CA SER A 62 5.63 -20.57 1.87
C SER A 62 4.97 -19.21 1.97
N GLU A 63 5.07 -18.59 3.14
CA GLU A 63 4.55 -17.24 3.39
C GLU A 63 5.36 -16.14 2.72
N GLN A 64 6.54 -16.48 2.16
CA GLN A 64 7.38 -15.55 1.41
C GLN A 64 6.77 -15.15 0.06
N SER A 65 5.94 -16.00 -0.54
CA SER A 65 5.32 -15.74 -1.84
C SER A 65 4.13 -14.78 -1.77
N ASP A 66 3.75 -14.38 -0.56
CA ASP A 66 2.59 -13.52 -0.32
C ASP A 66 2.87 -12.06 -0.65
N MET A 67 1.80 -11.29 -0.78
CA MET A 67 1.85 -9.84 -0.94
C MET A 67 1.43 -9.15 0.35
N LEU A 68 2.02 -8.00 0.63
CA LEU A 68 1.66 -7.14 1.75
C LEU A 68 1.17 -5.81 1.22
N PHE A 69 -0.03 -5.41 1.65
CA PHE A 69 -0.65 -4.13 1.34
C PHE A 69 -0.58 -3.23 2.55
N PHE A 70 0.03 -2.05 2.41
CA PHE A 70 0.09 -1.01 3.44
C PHE A 70 -0.65 0.22 2.94
N ILE A 71 -1.64 0.69 3.71
CA ILE A 71 -2.21 2.03 3.53
C ILE A 71 -1.62 2.94 4.60
N ILE A 72 -1.10 4.07 4.15
CA ILE A 72 -0.38 5.06 4.94
C ILE A 72 -1.14 6.37 4.78
N ASP A 73 -1.52 6.99 5.89
CA ASP A 73 -2.25 8.26 5.89
C ASP A 73 -1.56 9.26 6.82
N LEU A 74 -1.34 10.47 6.32
CA LEU A 74 -0.71 11.55 7.08
C LEU A 74 -1.70 12.11 8.12
N ASP A 75 -1.29 12.03 9.38
CA ASP A 75 -2.12 12.44 10.49
C ASP A 75 -2.33 13.94 10.48
N HIS A 76 -3.59 14.35 10.65
CA HIS A 76 -3.96 15.76 10.75
C HIS A 76 -3.56 16.61 9.52
N PHE A 77 -3.39 16.00 8.35
CA PHE A 77 -2.96 16.70 7.13
C PHE A 77 -3.84 17.92 6.77
N LYS A 78 -5.16 17.82 6.97
CA LYS A 78 -6.07 18.97 6.81
C LYS A 78 -5.66 20.18 7.67
N ARG A 79 -5.21 19.98 8.91
CA ARG A 79 -4.76 21.07 9.80
C ARG A 79 -3.49 21.73 9.29
N ILE A 80 -2.62 20.98 8.60
CA ILE A 80 -1.43 21.56 7.95
C ILE A 80 -1.87 22.50 6.84
N ASN A 81 -2.78 22.07 5.97
CA ASN A 81 -3.32 22.92 4.91
C ASN A 81 -4.04 24.16 5.46
N ASP A 82 -4.88 23.98 6.48
CA ASP A 82 -5.66 25.07 7.05
C ASP A 82 -4.76 26.13 7.74
N ASN A 83 -3.64 25.72 8.35
CA ASN A 83 -2.74 26.62 9.08
C ASN A 83 -1.61 27.21 8.22
N HIS A 84 -1.15 26.49 7.20
CA HIS A 84 0.06 26.84 6.44
C HIS A 84 -0.17 26.95 4.92
N GLY A 85 -1.40 26.71 4.46
CA GLY A 85 -1.79 26.77 3.05
C GLY A 85 -1.45 25.50 2.27
N HIS A 86 -2.08 25.36 1.10
CA HIS A 86 -1.94 24.17 0.25
C HIS A 86 -0.51 23.92 -0.25
N GLN A 87 0.27 24.97 -0.51
CA GLN A 87 1.68 24.82 -0.90
C GLN A 87 2.51 24.11 0.19
N ALA A 88 2.18 24.33 1.47
CA ALA A 88 2.84 23.63 2.56
C ALA A 88 2.42 22.16 2.61
N GLY A 89 1.14 21.86 2.38
CA GLY A 89 0.66 20.49 2.24
C GLY A 89 1.31 19.75 1.09
N ASP A 90 1.45 20.40 -0.07
CA ASP A 90 2.11 19.83 -1.25
C ASP A 90 3.58 19.48 -0.95
N ALA A 91 4.30 20.39 -0.28
CA ALA A 91 5.68 20.14 0.15
C ALA A 91 5.78 18.97 1.15
N VAL A 92 4.82 18.84 2.08
CA VAL A 92 4.72 17.69 3.00
C VAL A 92 4.52 16.37 2.23
N LEU A 93 3.68 16.37 1.19
CA LEU A 93 3.43 15.17 0.38
C LEU A 93 4.68 14.75 -0.41
N VAL A 94 5.40 15.71 -0.97
CA VAL A 94 6.67 15.46 -1.69
C VAL A 94 7.74 14.93 -0.74
N GLU A 95 7.89 15.52 0.44
CA GLU A 95 8.87 15.03 1.43
C GLU A 95 8.49 13.65 1.97
N THR A 96 7.19 13.39 2.17
CA THR A 96 6.67 12.06 2.54
C THR A 96 7.01 11.04 1.46
N GLN A 97 6.74 11.35 0.20
CA GLN A 97 7.13 10.50 -0.93
C GLN A 97 8.61 10.16 -0.89
N ARG A 98 9.49 11.16 -0.72
CA ARG A 98 10.94 10.96 -0.65
C ARG A 98 11.34 10.02 0.48
N ARG A 99 10.75 10.20 1.67
CA ARG A 99 11.01 9.35 2.85
C ARG A 99 10.53 7.92 2.61
N LEU A 100 9.35 7.72 2.02
CA LEU A 100 8.82 6.39 1.71
C LEU A 100 9.64 5.69 0.62
N SER A 101 10.04 6.40 -0.44
CA SER A 101 10.86 5.83 -1.52
C SER A 101 12.23 5.34 -1.04
N ALA A 102 12.77 5.85 0.08
CA ALA A 102 13.99 5.32 0.67
C ALA A 102 13.80 4.00 1.44
N ILE A 103 12.56 3.59 1.69
CA ILE A 103 12.21 2.40 2.47
C ILE A 103 11.99 1.19 1.57
N PHE A 104 11.27 1.42 0.47
CA PHE A 104 10.80 0.40 -0.47
C PHE A 104 11.80 0.18 -1.60
N ARG A 105 11.78 -1.03 -2.17
CA ARG A 105 12.63 -1.43 -3.29
C ARG A 105 11.98 -1.00 -4.61
N ASP A 106 12.76 -0.95 -5.69
CA ASP A 106 12.23 -0.68 -7.04
C ASP A 106 11.21 -1.73 -7.51
N SER A 107 11.27 -2.95 -6.94
CA SER A 107 10.31 -4.03 -7.20
C SER A 107 8.97 -3.85 -6.47
N ASP A 108 8.93 -3.01 -5.44
CA ASP A 108 7.72 -2.75 -4.67
C ASP A 108 6.90 -1.66 -5.36
N TYR A 109 5.58 -1.68 -5.16
CA TYR A 109 4.72 -0.62 -5.68
C TYR A 109 4.52 0.43 -4.61
N LEU A 110 4.92 1.67 -4.89
CA LEU A 110 4.58 2.83 -4.07
C LEU A 110 3.67 3.77 -4.87
N VAL A 111 2.46 3.94 -4.37
CA VAL A 111 1.35 4.61 -5.07
C VAL A 111 0.83 5.76 -4.21
N ARG A 112 0.58 6.93 -4.82
CA ARG A 112 -0.29 7.93 -4.19
C ARG A 112 -1.73 7.50 -4.39
N TRP A 113 -2.37 7.06 -3.32
CA TRP A 113 -3.69 6.42 -3.36
C TRP A 113 -4.82 7.44 -3.55
N GLY A 114 -4.70 8.59 -2.88
CA GLY A 114 -5.60 9.74 -3.02
C GLY A 114 -5.34 10.77 -1.92
N GLY A 115 -5.39 12.08 -2.24
CA GLY A 115 -5.17 13.13 -1.24
C GLY A 115 -3.81 12.98 -0.52
N GLU A 116 -3.88 12.72 0.78
CA GLU A 116 -2.78 12.44 1.72
C GLU A 116 -2.47 10.96 1.96
N GLU A 117 -3.16 10.07 1.26
CA GLU A 117 -3.02 8.62 1.39
C GLU A 117 -2.02 8.06 0.38
N PHE A 118 -1.15 7.19 0.87
CA PHE A 118 -0.20 6.40 0.09
C PHE A 118 -0.52 4.91 0.27
N LEU A 119 -0.27 4.14 -0.77
CA LEU A 119 -0.41 2.69 -0.74
C LEU A 119 0.90 2.06 -1.18
N ALA A 120 1.40 1.12 -0.38
CA ALA A 120 2.54 0.30 -0.75
C ALA A 120 2.12 -1.17 -0.93
N VAL A 121 2.59 -1.81 -1.99
CA VAL A 121 2.48 -3.27 -2.19
C VAL A 121 3.87 -3.86 -2.25
N VAL A 122 4.12 -4.80 -1.35
CA VAL A 122 5.44 -5.43 -1.17
C VAL A 122 5.31 -6.91 -1.41
N GLN A 123 6.30 -7.46 -2.12
CA GLN A 123 6.39 -8.87 -2.46
C GLN A 123 7.63 -9.47 -1.79
N ASP A 124 7.73 -10.80 -1.76
CA ASP A 124 8.91 -11.51 -1.28
C ASP A 124 9.30 -11.13 0.16
N THR A 125 8.29 -10.82 0.97
CA THR A 125 8.43 -10.47 2.39
C THR A 125 7.44 -11.33 3.19
N PRO A 126 7.92 -12.12 4.16
CA PRO A 126 7.05 -12.92 5.02
C PRO A 126 5.97 -12.07 5.70
N ARG A 127 4.74 -12.59 5.79
CA ARG A 127 3.62 -11.86 6.41
C ARG A 127 3.79 -11.60 7.90
N ASP A 128 4.58 -12.40 8.60
CA ASP A 128 4.98 -12.21 9.98
C ASP A 128 6.01 -11.09 10.17
N GLU A 129 6.73 -10.68 9.12
CA GLU A 129 7.66 -9.54 9.13
C GLU A 129 7.01 -8.22 8.72
N ALA A 130 5.74 -8.23 8.31
CA ALA A 130 5.01 -7.04 7.86
C ALA A 130 5.06 -5.86 8.87
N TYR A 131 5.03 -6.17 10.16
CA TYR A 131 5.09 -5.16 11.23
C TYR A 131 6.43 -4.41 11.26
N LEU A 132 7.55 -5.04 10.87
CA LEU A 132 8.85 -4.39 10.82
C LEU A 132 8.85 -3.29 9.76
N LEU A 133 8.19 -3.53 8.63
CA LEU A 133 8.05 -2.54 7.58
C LEU A 133 7.09 -1.42 7.98
N ALA A 134 5.96 -1.76 8.62
CA ALA A 134 5.05 -0.76 9.20
C ALA A 134 5.77 0.16 10.21
N GLU A 135 6.60 -0.42 11.08
CA GLU A 135 7.39 0.33 12.05
C GLU A 135 8.42 1.25 11.37
N ARG A 136 9.09 0.76 10.30
CA ARG A 136 10.02 1.58 9.50
C ARG A 136 9.30 2.76 8.83
N ILE A 137 8.09 2.55 8.30
CA ILE A 137 7.28 3.60 7.67
C ILE A 137 6.96 4.70 8.68
N VAL A 138 6.37 4.34 9.82
CA VAL A 138 6.00 5.33 10.86
C VAL A 138 7.24 6.08 11.35
N LYS A 139 8.33 5.36 11.65
CA LYS A 139 9.59 5.99 12.08
C LYS A 139 10.17 6.93 11.02
N ALA A 140 10.15 6.55 9.74
CA ALA A 140 10.72 7.37 8.68
C ALA A 140 9.93 8.67 8.48
N VAL A 141 8.59 8.59 8.46
CA VAL A 141 7.75 9.79 8.35
C VAL A 141 7.96 10.72 9.55
N ASN A 142 8.11 10.16 10.75
CA ASN A 142 8.29 10.93 11.98
C ASN A 142 9.73 11.33 12.31
N ALA A 143 10.72 10.87 11.53
CA ALA A 143 12.14 10.86 11.93
C ALA A 143 12.69 12.25 12.29
N SER A 144 12.25 13.26 11.54
CA SER A 144 12.57 14.66 11.80
C SER A 144 11.43 15.53 11.32
N ASP A 145 11.40 16.77 11.83
CA ASP A 145 10.54 17.80 11.26
C ASP A 145 10.80 17.93 9.76
N MET A 146 9.74 18.18 9.01
CA MET A 146 9.80 18.45 7.58
C MET A 146 10.05 19.94 7.39
N ASN A 147 11.13 20.26 6.66
CA ASN A 147 11.45 21.64 6.31
C ASN A 147 10.62 22.06 5.10
N ILE A 148 9.64 22.93 5.34
CA ILE A 148 8.73 23.46 4.33
C ILE A 148 9.16 24.88 3.95
N ASN A 149 9.42 25.08 2.66
CA ASN A 149 9.83 26.36 2.08
C ASN A 149 11.05 27.01 2.75
N GLY A 150 11.93 26.22 3.38
CA GLY A 150 13.18 26.69 3.99
C GLY A 150 13.05 27.40 5.34
N HIS A 151 11.82 27.67 5.82
CA HIS A 151 11.58 28.52 6.98
C HIS A 151 10.62 27.93 8.02
N THR A 152 9.84 26.90 7.65
CA THR A 152 8.85 26.28 8.54
C THR A 152 9.25 24.84 8.82
N GLN A 153 9.40 24.49 10.10
CA GLN A 153 9.60 23.11 10.52
C GLN A 153 8.26 22.54 10.99
N LEU A 154 7.77 21.50 10.31
CA LEU A 154 6.51 20.85 10.65
C LEU A 154 6.77 19.43 11.16
N LYS A 155 6.28 19.16 12.37
CA LYS A 155 6.17 17.79 12.85
C LYS A 155 4.98 17.11 12.17
N VAL A 156 5.26 16.11 11.36
CA VAL A 156 4.26 15.32 10.64
C VAL A 156 4.36 13.88 11.11
N THR A 157 3.22 13.25 11.37
CA THR A 157 3.13 11.82 11.68
C THR A 157 2.24 11.10 10.68
N CYS A 158 2.30 9.77 10.66
CA CYS A 158 1.35 8.97 9.91
C CYS A 158 0.79 7.81 10.73
N SER A 159 -0.40 7.38 10.32
CA SER A 159 -0.99 6.12 10.74
C SER A 159 -0.90 5.11 9.59
N VAL A 160 -0.66 3.84 9.92
CA VAL A 160 -0.52 2.76 8.93
C VAL A 160 -1.48 1.61 9.23
N GLY A 161 -2.24 1.20 8.22
CA GLY A 161 -2.98 -0.05 8.21
C GLY A 161 -2.35 -1.02 7.22
N PHE A 162 -2.23 -2.30 7.57
CA PHE A 162 -1.73 -3.29 6.61
C PHE A 162 -2.49 -4.61 6.62
N ALA A 163 -2.44 -5.32 5.49
CA ALA A 163 -3.03 -6.64 5.33
C ALA A 163 -2.20 -7.52 4.41
N ALA A 164 -2.13 -8.82 4.72
CA ALA A 164 -1.50 -9.82 3.87
C ALA A 164 -2.46 -10.40 2.83
N TYR A 165 -1.95 -10.67 1.64
CA TYR A 165 -2.64 -11.35 0.55
C TYR A 165 -1.90 -12.64 0.17
N PRO A 166 -2.59 -13.80 0.15
CA PRO A 166 -4.01 -13.97 0.40
C PRO A 166 -4.39 -13.84 1.88
N LEU A 167 -5.59 -13.31 2.14
CA LEU A 167 -6.13 -13.18 3.50
C LEU A 167 -6.37 -14.53 4.17
N HIS A 168 -6.67 -15.58 3.41
CA HIS A 168 -6.88 -16.94 3.93
C HIS A 168 -6.16 -17.96 3.05
N GLN A 169 -5.13 -18.61 3.58
CA GLN A 169 -4.23 -19.47 2.79
C GLN A 169 -4.94 -20.68 2.15
N GLN A 170 -5.91 -21.30 2.84
CA GLN A 170 -6.70 -22.44 2.29
C GLN A 170 -7.88 -22.00 1.39
N ARG A 171 -8.09 -20.69 1.27
CA ARG A 171 -9.15 -20.06 0.46
C ARG A 171 -8.52 -18.87 -0.28
N TYR A 172 -7.36 -19.11 -0.89
CA TYR A 172 -6.47 -18.06 -1.37
C TYR A 172 -7.06 -17.19 -2.49
N SER A 173 -8.04 -17.71 -3.22
CA SER A 173 -8.78 -17.00 -4.26
C SER A 173 -10.12 -16.41 -3.79
N PHE A 174 -10.50 -16.61 -2.53
CA PHE A 174 -11.82 -16.20 -2.03
C PHE A 174 -11.95 -14.69 -1.91
N PHE A 175 -10.87 -14.01 -1.50
CA PHE A 175 -10.78 -12.54 -1.49
C PHE A 175 -9.92 -12.08 -2.67
N ASP A 176 -10.33 -11.01 -3.33
CA ASP A 176 -9.48 -10.31 -4.29
C ASP A 176 -8.55 -9.32 -3.57
N TRP A 177 -7.64 -8.72 -4.33
CA TRP A 177 -6.67 -7.78 -3.78
C TRP A 177 -7.36 -6.49 -3.31
N GLN A 178 -8.46 -6.08 -3.96
CA GLN A 178 -9.25 -4.90 -3.57
C GLN A 178 -9.90 -5.10 -2.18
N SER A 179 -10.46 -6.28 -1.92
CA SER A 179 -10.97 -6.65 -0.60
C SER A 179 -9.88 -6.57 0.45
N THR A 180 -8.65 -6.96 0.09
CA THR A 180 -7.49 -6.90 0.99
C THR A 180 -7.05 -5.46 1.28
N VAL A 181 -7.11 -4.58 0.28
CA VAL A 181 -6.96 -3.13 0.50
C VAL A 181 -8.04 -2.61 1.44
N GLY A 182 -9.29 -3.05 1.31
CA GLY A 182 -10.37 -2.72 2.25
C GLY A 182 -10.13 -3.21 3.68
N ILE A 183 -9.49 -4.37 3.86
CA ILE A 183 -9.04 -4.84 5.17
C ILE A 183 -7.91 -3.95 5.72
N ALA A 184 -6.92 -3.59 4.89
CA ALA A 184 -5.83 -2.70 5.30
C ALA A 184 -6.37 -1.32 5.71
N ASP A 185 -7.39 -0.80 5.02
CA ASP A 185 -8.10 0.43 5.39
C ASP A 185 -8.82 0.30 6.74
N ALA A 186 -9.52 -0.81 6.99
CA ALA A 186 -10.13 -1.07 8.29
C ALA A 186 -9.07 -1.09 9.41
N ALA A 187 -7.90 -1.69 9.16
CA ALA A 187 -6.77 -1.67 10.08
C ALA A 187 -6.22 -0.25 10.31
N LEU A 188 -6.11 0.56 9.25
CA LEU A 188 -5.71 1.97 9.35
C LEU A 188 -6.68 2.76 10.23
N TYR A 189 -7.98 2.55 10.04
CA TYR A 189 -8.99 3.16 10.90
C TYR A 189 -8.82 2.72 12.37
N GLY A 190 -8.54 1.44 12.62
CA GLY A 190 -8.18 0.92 13.93
C GLY A 190 -6.95 1.59 14.53
N ALA A 191 -5.90 1.82 13.74
CA ALA A 191 -4.70 2.56 14.13
C ALA A 191 -5.02 4.01 14.50
N LYS A 192 -5.78 4.74 13.67
CA LYS A 192 -6.17 6.13 13.93
C LYS A 192 -6.97 6.30 15.23
N ARG A 193 -7.76 5.29 15.63
CA ARG A 193 -8.49 5.26 16.91
C ARG A 193 -7.59 5.03 18.13
N ARG A 194 -6.34 4.58 17.92
CA ARG A 194 -5.33 4.39 18.97
C ARG A 194 -4.40 5.61 19.09
N ASN A 195 -4.97 6.82 18.99
CA ASN A 195 -4.26 8.10 19.06
C ASN A 195 -3.32 8.43 17.88
N ARG A 196 -3.43 7.73 16.74
CA ARG A 196 -2.59 7.95 15.54
C ARG A 196 -1.11 7.70 15.82
N ASP A 197 -0.20 8.10 14.92
CA ASP A 197 1.24 7.84 15.04
C ASP A 197 1.53 6.36 15.38
N THR A 198 0.89 5.47 14.64
CA THR A 198 0.87 4.06 15.00
C THR A 198 0.49 3.19 13.82
N TRP A 199 0.59 1.89 14.00
CA TRP A 199 0.19 0.93 13.00
C TRP A 199 -0.66 -0.20 13.60
N MET A 200 -1.52 -0.75 12.76
CA MET A 200 -2.28 -1.96 13.02
C MET A 200 -2.29 -2.78 11.73
N GLY A 201 -2.31 -4.10 11.83
CA GLY A 201 -2.40 -4.93 10.64
C GLY A 201 -2.95 -6.31 10.85
N ILE A 202 -3.32 -6.91 9.73
CA ILE A 202 -3.95 -8.22 9.63
C ILE A 202 -3.04 -9.14 8.84
N THR A 203 -2.42 -10.13 9.50
CA THR A 203 -1.54 -11.08 8.81
C THR A 203 -2.30 -12.24 8.18
N GLY A 204 -3.57 -12.44 8.53
CA GLY A 204 -4.43 -13.44 7.90
C GLY A 204 -5.64 -13.81 8.75
N ILE A 205 -6.65 -14.39 8.12
CA ILE A 205 -7.83 -14.96 8.75
C ILE A 205 -7.50 -16.35 9.26
N ARG A 206 -7.95 -16.69 10.47
CA ARG A 206 -7.70 -18.01 11.08
C ARG A 206 -8.36 -19.12 10.25
N SER A 207 -7.66 -20.25 10.08
CA SER A 207 -8.13 -21.39 9.28
C SER A 207 -9.43 -22.04 9.76
N THR A 208 -9.82 -21.80 11.01
CA THR A 208 -11.04 -22.33 11.62
C THR A 208 -12.31 -21.57 11.25
N VAL A 209 -12.21 -20.47 10.50
CA VAL A 209 -13.35 -19.61 10.16
C VAL A 209 -14.18 -20.24 9.05
N SER A 210 -15.50 -20.31 9.23
CA SER A 210 -16.41 -20.91 8.25
C SER A 210 -16.60 -20.02 7.01
N ASP A 211 -16.94 -20.63 5.87
CA ASP A 211 -17.20 -19.91 4.62
C ASP A 211 -18.32 -18.85 4.79
N SER A 212 -19.34 -19.11 5.63
CA SER A 212 -20.38 -18.13 5.98
C SER A 212 -19.83 -16.88 6.68
N THR A 213 -18.85 -17.03 7.56
CA THR A 213 -18.17 -15.91 8.22
C THR A 213 -17.25 -15.19 7.24
N LEU A 214 -16.59 -15.91 6.33
CA LEU A 214 -15.78 -15.27 5.28
C LEU A 214 -16.63 -14.38 4.38
N GLU A 215 -17.84 -14.81 4.00
CA GLU A 215 -18.80 -13.99 3.26
C GLU A 215 -19.26 -12.75 4.05
N LEU A 216 -19.49 -12.88 5.36
CA LEU A 216 -19.79 -11.72 6.22
C LEU A 216 -18.62 -10.72 6.27
N ILE A 217 -17.38 -11.20 6.31
CA ILE A 217 -16.18 -10.34 6.28
C ILE A 217 -16.07 -9.59 4.94
N LYS A 218 -16.40 -10.24 3.80
CA LYS A 218 -16.45 -9.55 2.49
C LYS A 218 -17.43 -8.38 2.50
N GLN A 219 -18.62 -8.58 3.07
CA GLN A 219 -19.66 -7.56 3.13
C GLN A 219 -19.34 -6.47 4.16
N GLN A 220 -18.66 -6.83 5.25
CA GLN A 220 -18.33 -5.95 6.36
C GLN A 220 -16.87 -6.15 6.80
N PRO A 221 -15.91 -5.50 6.12
CA PRO A 221 -14.47 -5.60 6.40
C PRO A 221 -14.09 -5.50 7.88
N ALA A 222 -14.75 -4.63 8.63
CA ALA A 222 -14.49 -4.41 10.06
C ALA A 222 -14.74 -5.67 10.94
N ARG A 223 -15.50 -6.67 10.49
CA ARG A 223 -15.69 -7.93 11.23
C ARG A 223 -14.43 -8.79 11.28
N ILE A 224 -13.42 -8.48 10.47
CA ILE A 224 -12.20 -9.29 10.40
C ILE A 224 -11.45 -9.36 11.74
N PHE A 225 -11.52 -8.32 12.57
CA PHE A 225 -10.74 -8.24 13.82
C PHE A 225 -11.07 -9.37 14.80
N ASP A 226 -12.30 -9.88 14.78
CA ASP A 226 -12.72 -10.99 15.64
C ASP A 226 -12.23 -12.35 15.13
N HIS A 227 -11.77 -12.43 13.88
CA HIS A 227 -11.53 -13.67 13.14
C HIS A 227 -10.10 -13.82 12.62
N ALA A 228 -9.28 -12.77 12.75
CA ALA A 228 -7.95 -12.71 12.17
C ALA A 228 -6.83 -12.61 13.20
N ASN A 229 -5.61 -12.81 12.72
CA ASN A 229 -4.38 -12.51 13.45
C ASN A 229 -4.10 -11.02 13.34
N VAL A 230 -4.36 -10.29 14.42
CA VAL A 230 -4.21 -8.83 14.48
C VAL A 230 -2.88 -8.50 15.15
N LEU A 231 -2.09 -7.67 14.48
CA LEU A 231 -0.89 -7.05 15.05
C LEU A 231 -1.17 -5.58 15.34
N VAL A 232 -0.69 -5.10 16.48
CA VAL A 232 -0.78 -3.69 16.88
C VAL A 232 0.58 -3.23 17.38
N ARG A 233 0.94 -1.98 17.06
CA ARG A 233 2.10 -1.33 17.68
C ARG A 233 1.88 -1.24 19.20
N GLN A 234 2.88 -1.68 19.95
CA GLN A 234 2.92 -1.59 21.42
C GLN A 234 3.30 -0.19 21.88
#